data_AF-A0A7J7QZL8-F1
#
_entry.id   AF-A0A7J7QZL8-F1
#
_cell.length_a   1.000
_cell.length_b   1.000
_cell.length_c   1.000
_cell.angle_alpha   90.00
_cell.angle_beta   90.00
_cell.angle_gamma   90.00
#
_symmetry.space_group_name_H-M   'P 1'
#
loop_
_entity.id
_entity.type
_entity.pdbx_description
1 polymer ?
#
loop_
_entity_poly.entity_id
_entity_poly.type
_entity_poly.pdbx_seq_one_letter_code
_entity_poly.pdbx_strand_id
1 'polypeptide(L)'
;MLTSACPGWVRYAERVLGHPITPHLCTAKSPQQIMGSLVKDYFARRQNLSPDKIFHVIVAPCYDKKLEALREDFPTTLHSSRGADCVLTSGEIVQIMGQSDLPVKDAAVDTLFGDLEEGELRRHDGASSDGYLAHVFRHAAKELFNEDVGEVTYRALRNKDFQEVTLERDGKVLLRFAAACGFRNIQNMVLKLKKGRFPYHFVEVLACAGGCLSGRGQAQAEDGRTDKALLRQMEGIYAHIPVRPAETSAHVQALYQEWLGGADSPRAQETLHTAYGDPGHPAHSRDIKW
;
A
#
# COMPACT_ATOMS: atom_id res chain seq x y z
N MET A 1 -1.19 -11.83 -11.17
CA MET A 1 -0.42 -10.84 -10.39
C MET A 1 -0.87 -10.86 -8.93
N LEU A 2 0.05 -10.68 -7.99
CA LEU A 2 -0.19 -10.59 -6.55
C LEU A 2 0.30 -9.22 -6.07
N THR A 3 -0.49 -8.46 -5.30
CA THR A 3 -0.05 -7.13 -4.82
C THR A 3 1.13 -7.25 -3.85
N SER A 4 1.82 -6.12 -3.64
CA SER A 4 3.06 -6.05 -2.85
C SER A 4 3.11 -4.90 -1.83
N ALA A 5 2.02 -4.13 -1.69
CA ALA A 5 1.98 -2.99 -0.76
C ALA A 5 2.06 -3.40 0.73
N CYS A 6 1.73 -4.67 1.05
CA CYS A 6 1.80 -5.23 2.39
C CYS A 6 3.18 -5.86 2.66
N PRO A 7 4.03 -5.26 3.52
CA PRO A 7 5.40 -5.76 3.69
C PRO A 7 5.47 -7.12 4.38
N GLY A 8 4.50 -7.45 5.26
CA GLY A 8 4.40 -8.77 5.88
C GLY A 8 4.16 -9.88 4.86
N TRP A 9 3.36 -9.61 3.81
CA TRP A 9 3.16 -10.53 2.69
C TRP A 9 4.43 -10.65 1.84
N VAL A 10 5.04 -9.53 1.44
CA VAL A 10 6.28 -9.53 0.63
C VAL A 10 7.39 -10.30 1.34
N ARG A 11 7.59 -10.07 2.64
CA ARG A 11 8.59 -10.78 3.45
C ARG A 11 8.34 -12.28 3.48
N TYR A 12 7.08 -12.70 3.66
CA TYR A 12 6.71 -14.13 3.61
C TYR A 12 6.96 -14.73 2.22
N ALA A 13 6.61 -14.01 1.16
CA ALA A 13 6.84 -14.45 -0.21
C ALA A 13 8.32 -14.66 -0.51
N GLU A 14 9.19 -13.72 -0.15
CA GLU A 14 10.63 -13.82 -0.42
C GLU A 14 11.33 -14.83 0.48
N ARG A 15 11.03 -14.84 1.79
CA ARG A 15 11.80 -15.63 2.77
C ARG A 15 11.32 -17.06 2.92
N VAL A 16 10.05 -17.34 2.65
CA VAL A 16 9.45 -18.65 2.88
C VAL A 16 8.97 -19.31 1.59
N LEU A 17 8.46 -18.53 0.64
CA LEU A 17 7.86 -19.10 -0.57
C LEU A 17 8.82 -19.16 -1.76
N GLY A 18 9.71 -18.18 -1.90
CA GLY A 18 10.77 -18.12 -2.91
C GLY A 18 10.28 -17.95 -4.35
N HIS A 19 11.14 -18.35 -5.30
CA HIS A 19 10.93 -18.22 -6.74
C HIS A 19 9.57 -18.71 -7.29
N PRO A 20 8.88 -19.73 -6.73
CA PRO A 20 7.54 -20.07 -7.19
C PRO A 20 6.49 -18.95 -7.03
N ILE A 21 6.76 -17.93 -6.22
CA ILE A 21 5.83 -16.84 -5.91
C ILE A 21 6.38 -15.47 -6.28
N THR A 22 7.67 -15.20 -6.05
CA THR A 22 8.24 -13.86 -6.24
C THR A 22 8.05 -13.26 -7.64
N PRO A 23 8.10 -14.02 -8.76
CA PRO A 23 7.83 -13.49 -10.10
C PRO A 23 6.39 -13.03 -10.32
N HIS A 24 5.46 -13.42 -9.44
CA HIS A 24 4.06 -13.00 -9.52
C HIS A 24 3.76 -11.73 -8.72
N LEU A 25 4.71 -11.23 -7.91
CA LEU A 25 4.54 -10.01 -7.13
C LEU A 25 4.52 -8.78 -8.04
N CYS A 26 3.63 -7.85 -7.74
CA CYS A 26 3.54 -6.55 -8.39
C CYS A 26 4.81 -5.75 -8.12
N THR A 27 5.48 -5.27 -9.17
CA THR A 27 6.72 -4.52 -9.04
C THR A 27 6.51 -3.08 -8.56
N ALA A 28 5.29 -2.55 -8.55
CA ALA A 28 5.01 -1.23 -8.00
C ALA A 28 5.44 -1.16 -6.53
N LYS A 29 6.20 -0.12 -6.18
CA LYS A 29 6.57 0.21 -4.81
C LYS A 29 5.32 0.49 -3.97
N SER A 30 5.41 0.27 -2.67
CA SER A 30 4.29 0.59 -1.78
C SER A 30 4.07 2.11 -1.68
N PRO A 31 2.89 2.57 -1.20
CA PRO A 31 2.65 4.00 -1.00
C PRO A 31 3.69 4.68 -0.09
N GLN A 32 4.24 3.96 0.90
CA GLN A 32 5.30 4.48 1.76
C GLN A 32 6.59 4.74 0.97
N GLN A 33 7.00 3.78 0.14
CA GLN A 33 8.20 3.88 -0.69
C GLN A 33 8.06 4.95 -1.78
N ILE A 34 6.88 5.05 -2.39
CA ILE A 34 6.55 6.09 -3.38
C ILE A 34 6.57 7.47 -2.71
N MET A 35 5.95 7.62 -1.54
CA MET A 35 5.98 8.87 -0.78
C MET A 35 7.40 9.25 -0.36
N GLY A 36 8.22 8.27 0.06
CA GLY A 36 9.63 8.48 0.36
C GLY A 36 10.38 9.06 -0.84
N SER A 37 10.15 8.51 -2.04
CA SER A 37 10.73 9.02 -3.28
C SER A 37 10.21 10.42 -3.62
N LEU A 38 8.92 10.69 -3.43
CA LEU A 38 8.32 11.99 -3.66
C LEU A 38 8.91 13.08 -2.73
N VAL A 39 9.05 12.78 -1.44
CA VAL A 39 9.58 13.71 -0.44
C VAL A 39 11.09 13.94 -0.61
N LYS A 40 11.86 12.86 -0.75
CA LYS A 40 13.33 12.92 -0.79
C LYS A 40 13.88 13.31 -2.14
N ASP A 41 13.12 13.18 -3.23
CA ASP A 41 13.54 13.61 -4.56
C ASP A 41 12.77 14.85 -5.03
N TYR A 42 11.48 14.73 -5.36
CA TYR A 42 10.72 15.81 -5.98
C TYR A 42 10.59 17.04 -5.06
N PHE A 43 10.11 16.85 -3.83
CA PHE A 43 9.92 17.94 -2.88
C PHE A 43 11.25 18.57 -2.47
N ALA A 44 12.28 17.76 -2.18
CA ALA A 44 13.62 18.23 -1.85
C ALA A 44 14.18 19.17 -2.95
N ARG A 45 14.09 18.77 -4.22
CA ARG A 45 14.51 19.60 -5.36
C ARG A 45 13.71 20.90 -5.44
N ARG A 46 12.38 20.86 -5.27
CA ARG A 46 11.53 22.07 -5.31
C ARG A 46 11.85 23.06 -4.19
N GLN A 47 12.23 22.56 -3.01
CA GLN A 47 12.64 23.40 -1.87
C GLN A 47 14.11 23.80 -1.90
N ASN A 48 14.87 23.40 -2.92
CA ASN A 48 16.33 23.58 -3.00
C ASN A 48 17.05 23.04 -1.74
N LEU A 49 16.58 21.91 -1.22
CA LEU A 49 17.14 21.20 -0.07
C LEU A 49 17.81 19.91 -0.51
N SER A 50 18.90 19.52 0.16
CA SER A 50 19.44 18.19 0.02
C SER A 50 18.59 17.18 0.80
N PRO A 51 18.45 15.91 0.35
CA PRO A 51 17.56 14.94 0.98
C PRO A 51 17.88 14.64 2.46
N ASP A 52 19.13 14.79 2.88
CA ASP A 52 19.60 14.64 4.26
C ASP A 52 19.13 15.75 5.20
N LYS A 53 18.64 16.87 4.67
CA LYS A 53 18.06 17.98 5.45
C LYS A 53 16.59 17.79 5.77
N ILE A 54 15.95 16.79 5.18
CA ILE A 54 14.55 16.47 5.41
C ILE A 54 14.49 15.25 6.33
N PHE A 55 13.80 15.35 7.45
CA PHE A 55 13.48 14.19 8.29
C PHE A 55 12.04 13.76 8.02
N HIS A 56 11.86 12.65 7.33
CA HIS A 56 10.56 12.15 6.87
C HIS A 56 10.03 11.07 7.81
N VAL A 57 8.92 11.38 8.49
CA VAL A 57 8.22 10.47 9.41
C VAL A 57 6.95 9.95 8.77
N ILE A 58 6.75 8.63 8.83
CA ILE A 58 5.51 7.97 8.39
C ILE A 58 4.75 7.47 9.61
N VAL A 59 3.44 7.73 9.66
CA VAL A 59 2.53 7.10 10.63
C VAL A 59 1.81 5.95 9.94
N ALA A 60 1.91 4.75 10.49
CA ALA A 60 1.36 3.54 9.88
C ALA A 60 0.68 2.61 10.90
N PRO A 61 -0.37 1.85 10.52
CA PRO A 61 -1.05 0.93 11.43
C PRO A 61 -0.28 -0.39 11.67
N CYS A 62 0.97 -0.52 11.20
CA CYS A 62 1.67 -1.81 11.12
C CYS A 62 3.17 -1.69 11.42
N TYR A 63 3.69 -2.59 12.26
CA TYR A 63 5.12 -2.70 12.53
C TYR A 63 5.94 -3.13 11.30
N ASP A 64 5.35 -3.90 10.37
CA ASP A 64 6.07 -4.34 9.17
C ASP A 64 6.47 -3.17 8.26
N LYS A 65 5.83 -1.99 8.39
CA LYS A 65 6.22 -0.77 7.69
C LYS A 65 7.56 -0.21 8.18
N LYS A 66 7.93 -0.45 9.44
CA LYS A 66 9.29 -0.19 9.95
C LYS A 66 10.32 -1.05 9.23
N LEU A 67 10.00 -2.33 9.05
CA LEU A 67 10.87 -3.27 8.34
C LEU A 67 11.00 -2.93 6.85
N GLU A 68 9.93 -2.42 6.23
CA GLU A 68 9.98 -1.89 4.87
C GLU A 68 10.93 -0.69 4.76
N ALA A 69 10.81 0.30 5.65
CA ALA A 69 11.69 1.47 5.66
C ALA A 69 13.17 1.09 5.83
N LEU A 70 13.47 0.11 6.69
CA LEU A 70 14.83 -0.41 6.87
C LEU A 70 15.39 -1.15 5.65
N ARG A 71 14.56 -1.60 4.71
CA ARG A 71 15.03 -2.24 3.46
C ARG A 71 15.44 -1.24 2.40
N GLU A 72 14.99 0.02 2.50
CA GLU A 72 15.39 1.09 1.59
C GLU A 72 16.84 1.54 1.80
N ASP A 73 17.52 1.07 2.85
CA ASP A 73 18.95 1.29 3.10
C ASP A 73 19.89 0.68 2.06
N PHE A 74 19.39 -0.22 1.21
CA PHE A 74 20.19 -0.78 0.14
C PHE A 74 20.08 0.14 -1.09
N PRO A 75 21.15 0.86 -1.45
CA PRO A 75 21.08 1.96 -2.40
C PRO A 75 20.67 1.44 -3.77
N THR A 76 19.43 1.75 -4.17
CA THR A 76 18.99 1.71 -5.56
C THR A 76 19.25 3.08 -6.17
N THR A 77 20.52 3.27 -6.52
CA THR A 77 21.09 4.09 -7.61
C THR A 77 20.75 5.57 -7.80
N LEU A 78 19.81 6.20 -7.07
CA LEU A 78 19.52 7.64 -7.23
C LEU A 78 19.69 8.47 -5.96
N HIS A 79 19.43 7.91 -4.79
CA HIS A 79 19.54 8.64 -3.53
C HIS A 79 20.14 7.75 -2.44
N SER A 80 21.21 8.23 -1.79
CA SER A 80 21.86 7.57 -0.66
C SER A 80 21.09 7.72 0.66
N SER A 81 19.88 8.30 0.63
CA SER A 81 19.02 8.52 1.79
C SER A 81 17.80 7.59 1.79
N ARG A 82 17.46 7.06 2.96
CA ARG A 82 16.19 6.35 3.20
C ARG A 82 15.01 7.20 2.74
N GLY A 83 13.99 6.57 2.16
CA GLY A 83 12.74 7.24 1.82
C GLY A 83 11.99 7.68 3.08
N ALA A 84 11.91 6.83 4.10
CA ALA A 84 11.40 7.17 5.44
C ALA A 84 12.49 7.03 6.51
N ASP A 85 12.71 8.09 7.30
CA ASP A 85 13.71 8.10 8.38
C ASP A 85 13.17 7.46 9.65
N CYS A 86 11.87 7.62 9.90
CA CYS A 86 11.17 7.06 11.05
C CYS A 86 9.78 6.59 10.63
N VAL A 87 9.38 5.44 11.18
CA VAL A 87 7.99 4.96 11.06
C VAL A 87 7.45 4.79 12.47
N LEU A 88 6.40 5.52 12.79
CA LEU A 88 5.67 5.44 14.06
C LEU A 88 4.36 4.72 13.86
N THR A 89 3.99 3.87 14.81
CA THR A 89 2.67 3.24 14.78
C THR A 89 1.61 4.11 15.45
N SER A 90 0.34 3.92 15.12
CA SER A 90 -0.76 4.63 15.78
C SER A 90 -0.76 4.44 17.30
N GLY A 91 -0.42 3.24 17.78
CA GLY A 91 -0.26 2.98 19.22
C GLY A 91 0.91 3.76 19.85
N GLU A 92 2.04 3.88 19.15
CA GLU A 92 3.19 4.67 19.62
C GLU A 92 2.85 6.17 19.67
N ILE A 93 2.09 6.67 18.70
CA ILE A 93 1.59 8.06 18.71
C ILE A 93 0.70 8.30 19.94
N VAL A 94 -0.24 7.40 20.23
CA VAL A 94 -1.09 7.52 21.45
C VAL A 94 -0.24 7.53 22.72
N GLN A 95 0.79 6.68 22.80
CA GLN A 95 1.69 6.66 23.94
C GLN A 95 2.47 7.98 24.10
N ILE A 96 2.99 8.55 23.00
CA ILE A 96 3.68 9.84 23.01
C ILE A 96 2.73 10.95 23.45
N MET A 97 1.49 10.95 22.95
CA MET A 97 0.47 11.92 23.33
C MET A 97 0.10 11.82 24.81
N GLY A 98 0.01 10.61 25.38
CA GLY A 98 -0.27 10.42 26.81
C GLY A 98 0.87 10.88 27.74
N GLN A 99 2.08 11.04 27.21
CA GLN A 99 3.24 11.56 27.94
C GLN A 99 3.45 13.07 27.72
N SER A 100 2.62 13.70 26.89
CA SER A 100 2.76 15.09 26.49
C SER A 100 1.57 15.90 27.00
N ASP A 101 1.84 17.05 27.62
CA ASP A 101 0.80 18.02 27.99
C ASP A 101 0.32 18.87 26.79
N LEU A 102 0.64 18.46 25.55
CA LEU A 102 0.28 19.21 24.35
C LEU A 102 -1.20 19.01 24.01
N PRO A 103 -2.00 20.09 23.91
CA PRO A 103 -3.38 19.99 23.48
C PRO A 103 -3.42 19.57 22.01
N VAL A 104 -4.21 18.54 21.69
CA VAL A 104 -4.52 18.18 20.31
C VAL A 104 -5.46 19.24 19.75
N LYS A 105 -5.02 19.89 18.68
CA LYS A 105 -5.85 20.83 17.92
C LYS A 105 -5.87 20.37 16.48
N ASP A 106 -7.01 20.54 15.83
CA ASP A 106 -7.08 20.37 14.38
C ASP A 106 -6.12 21.36 13.72
N ALA A 107 -5.34 20.86 12.77
CA ALA A 107 -4.41 21.64 11.99
C ALA A 107 -4.68 21.37 10.50
N ALA A 108 -4.48 22.39 9.68
CA ALA A 108 -4.48 22.21 8.24
C ALA A 108 -3.32 21.26 7.85
N VAL A 109 -3.57 20.39 6.89
CA VAL A 109 -2.54 19.52 6.31
C VAL A 109 -1.84 20.29 5.21
N ASP A 110 -0.51 20.34 5.24
CA ASP A 110 0.29 20.95 4.18
C ASP A 110 0.19 20.16 2.88
N THR A 111 0.29 20.86 1.74
CA THR A 111 0.34 20.23 0.42
C THR A 111 1.80 20.12 -0.06
N LEU A 112 2.12 19.05 -0.79
CA LEU A 112 3.43 18.90 -1.44
C LEU A 112 3.54 19.74 -2.73
N PHE A 113 2.45 20.35 -3.18
CA PHE A 113 2.34 20.99 -4.49
C PHE A 113 2.45 22.52 -4.45
N GLY A 114 2.55 23.12 -3.26
CA GLY A 114 2.65 24.58 -3.09
C GLY A 114 1.31 25.26 -3.32
N ASP A 115 1.28 26.25 -4.22
CA ASP A 115 0.14 27.17 -4.47
C ASP A 115 -1.09 26.52 -5.13
N LEU A 116 -0.99 25.27 -5.56
CA LEU A 116 -2.16 24.51 -6.00
C LEU A 116 -2.95 24.09 -4.76
N GLU A 117 -4.01 24.82 -4.45
CA GLU A 117 -4.86 24.53 -3.30
C GLU A 117 -5.56 23.17 -3.47
N GLU A 118 -5.06 22.15 -2.78
CA GLU A 118 -5.87 21.00 -2.41
C GLU A 118 -6.78 21.39 -1.26
N GLY A 119 -7.85 22.14 -1.56
CA GLY A 119 -8.78 22.66 -0.56
C GLY A 119 -9.52 21.58 0.26
N GLU A 120 -9.46 20.31 -0.17
CA GLU A 120 -10.09 19.18 0.52
C GLU A 120 -9.31 17.87 0.35
N LEU A 121 -9.24 17.09 1.43
CA LEU A 121 -8.71 15.73 1.41
C LEU A 121 -9.53 14.84 0.45
N ARG A 122 -8.83 14.09 -0.41
CA ARG A 122 -9.43 13.14 -1.34
C ARG A 122 -8.88 11.73 -1.12
N ARG A 123 -9.70 10.73 -1.39
CA ARG A 123 -9.29 9.31 -1.38
C ARG A 123 -9.46 8.66 -2.73
N HIS A 124 -8.83 7.49 -2.90
CA HIS A 124 -9.12 6.59 -4.00
C HIS A 124 -10.50 5.93 -3.83
N ASP A 125 -10.95 5.23 -4.87
CA ASP A 125 -12.29 4.65 -4.96
C ASP A 125 -12.48 3.35 -4.17
N GLY A 126 -11.44 2.87 -3.48
CA GLY A 126 -11.50 1.73 -2.57
C GLY A 126 -12.28 2.02 -1.30
N ALA A 127 -12.91 0.99 -0.74
CA ALA A 127 -13.69 1.07 0.49
C ALA A 127 -12.84 1.32 1.75
N SER A 128 -11.54 1.01 1.67
CA SER A 128 -10.55 1.18 2.73
C SER A 128 -9.24 1.71 2.12
N SER A 129 -8.34 2.22 2.97
CA SER A 129 -7.06 2.80 2.52
C SER A 129 -6.15 1.83 1.74
N ASP A 130 -6.35 0.53 1.93
CA ASP A 130 -5.64 -0.57 1.27
C ASP A 130 -6.43 -1.26 0.15
N GLY A 131 -7.61 -0.75 -0.21
CA GLY A 131 -8.50 -1.34 -1.22
C GLY A 131 -8.18 -0.93 -2.66
N TYR A 132 -7.01 -1.29 -3.17
CA TYR A 132 -6.59 -0.96 -4.55
C TYR A 132 -7.27 -1.85 -5.60
N LEU A 133 -7.80 -3.00 -5.18
CA LEU A 133 -8.46 -3.96 -6.08
C LEU A 133 -9.51 -3.32 -6.97
N ALA A 134 -10.38 -2.45 -6.41
CA ALA A 134 -11.49 -1.86 -7.15
C ALA A 134 -11.00 -1.01 -8.32
N HIS A 135 -10.03 -0.14 -8.05
CA HIS A 135 -9.37 0.68 -9.05
C HIS A 135 -8.75 -0.15 -10.18
N VAL A 136 -7.91 -1.13 -9.81
CA VAL A 136 -7.22 -1.99 -10.80
C VAL A 136 -8.22 -2.82 -11.60
N PHE A 137 -9.31 -3.27 -10.98
CA PHE A 137 -10.36 -4.03 -11.66
C PHE A 137 -11.09 -3.18 -12.71
N ARG A 138 -11.50 -1.95 -12.35
CA ARG A 138 -12.14 -1.01 -13.29
C ARG A 138 -11.21 -0.65 -14.43
N HIS A 139 -9.96 -0.33 -14.11
CA HIS A 139 -8.95 0.01 -15.10
C HIS A 139 -8.72 -1.15 -16.07
N ALA A 140 -8.54 -2.38 -15.56
CA ALA A 140 -8.36 -3.57 -16.40
C ALA A 140 -9.61 -3.91 -17.24
N ALA A 141 -10.82 -3.73 -16.69
CA ALA A 141 -12.07 -3.95 -17.41
C ALA A 141 -12.21 -2.99 -18.60
N LYS A 142 -11.89 -1.71 -18.39
CA LYS A 142 -11.93 -0.68 -19.42
C LYS A 142 -10.86 -0.89 -20.47
N GLU A 143 -9.61 -1.08 -20.05
CA GLU A 143 -8.48 -1.17 -20.96
C GLU A 143 -8.47 -2.46 -21.79
N LEU A 144 -8.79 -3.60 -21.18
CA LEU A 144 -8.69 -4.90 -21.85
C LEU A 144 -9.98 -5.31 -22.59
N PHE A 145 -11.13 -4.81 -22.14
CA PHE A 145 -12.43 -5.25 -22.65
C PHE A 145 -13.37 -4.11 -23.06
N ASN A 146 -12.97 -2.85 -22.88
CA ASN A 146 -13.81 -1.67 -23.13
C ASN A 146 -15.12 -1.71 -22.32
N GLU A 147 -15.07 -2.24 -21.09
CA GLU A 147 -16.20 -2.23 -20.15
C GLU A 147 -16.05 -1.13 -19.11
N ASP A 148 -17.09 -0.32 -18.95
CA ASP A 148 -17.17 0.67 -17.88
C ASP A 148 -17.90 0.09 -16.66
N VAL A 149 -17.14 -0.23 -15.61
CA VAL A 149 -17.65 -0.85 -14.39
C VAL A 149 -17.97 0.22 -13.34
N GLY A 150 -19.25 0.58 -13.23
CA GLY A 150 -19.71 1.52 -12.20
C GLY A 150 -19.53 1.00 -10.77
N GLU A 151 -20.18 -0.12 -10.44
CA GLU A 151 -20.14 -0.72 -9.10
C GLU A 151 -19.37 -2.05 -9.10
N VAL A 152 -18.44 -2.21 -8.15
CA VAL A 152 -17.68 -3.44 -7.96
C VAL A 152 -18.34 -4.28 -6.87
N THR A 153 -18.93 -5.41 -7.25
CA THR A 153 -19.61 -6.31 -6.31
C THR A 153 -18.64 -7.36 -5.76
N TYR A 154 -18.43 -7.35 -4.44
CA TYR A 154 -17.57 -8.31 -3.75
C TYR A 154 -18.38 -9.50 -3.24
N ARG A 155 -18.04 -10.70 -3.69
CA ARG A 155 -18.61 -11.95 -3.19
C ARG A 155 -17.68 -12.59 -2.16
N ALA A 156 -18.11 -12.67 -0.91
CA ALA A 156 -17.40 -13.44 0.09
C ALA A 156 -17.37 -14.93 -0.29
N LEU A 157 -16.20 -15.56 -0.18
CA LEU A 157 -16.02 -16.97 -0.45
C LEU A 157 -16.18 -17.79 0.84
N ARG A 158 -15.07 -18.18 1.46
CA ARG A 158 -15.08 -18.99 2.69
C ARG A 158 -15.36 -18.16 3.94
N ASN A 159 -14.98 -16.89 3.92
CA ASN A 159 -15.10 -15.94 5.02
C ASN A 159 -15.03 -14.51 4.46
N LYS A 160 -15.29 -13.52 5.31
CA LYS A 160 -15.26 -12.10 4.94
C LYS A 160 -13.87 -11.59 4.49
N ASP A 161 -12.80 -12.27 4.90
CA ASP A 161 -11.42 -11.90 4.59
C ASP A 161 -10.93 -12.53 3.27
N PHE A 162 -11.80 -13.23 2.54
CA PHE A 162 -11.53 -13.72 1.20
C PHE A 162 -12.72 -13.45 0.29
N GLN A 163 -12.62 -12.39 -0.51
CA GLN A 163 -13.65 -11.93 -1.41
C GLN A 163 -13.20 -12.04 -2.86
N GLU A 164 -14.15 -12.27 -3.76
CA GLU A 164 -13.96 -12.40 -5.19
C GLU A 164 -14.77 -11.35 -5.94
N VAL A 165 -14.20 -10.85 -7.04
CA VAL A 165 -14.86 -9.96 -7.99
C VAL A 165 -14.67 -10.56 -9.38
N THR A 166 -15.74 -10.65 -10.17
CA THR A 166 -15.71 -11.17 -11.53
C THR A 166 -16.30 -10.18 -12.52
N LEU A 167 -15.70 -10.12 -13.71
CA LEU A 167 -16.29 -9.51 -14.89
C LEU A 167 -16.74 -10.65 -15.81
N GLU A 168 -18.01 -10.69 -16.15
CA GLU A 168 -18.57 -11.72 -17.02
C GLU A 168 -19.27 -11.08 -18.22
N ARG A 169 -19.06 -11.65 -19.41
CA ARG A 169 -19.75 -11.28 -20.65
C ARG A 169 -20.09 -12.56 -21.41
N ASP A 170 -21.33 -12.68 -21.89
CA ASP A 170 -21.80 -13.84 -22.66
C ASP A 170 -21.53 -15.21 -21.99
N GLY A 171 -21.68 -15.27 -20.66
CA GLY A 171 -21.41 -16.48 -19.87
C GLY A 171 -19.93 -16.85 -19.73
N LYS A 172 -19.01 -15.99 -20.17
CA LYS A 172 -17.56 -16.17 -20.02
C LYS A 172 -17.01 -15.20 -18.98
N VAL A 173 -16.14 -15.71 -18.11
CA VAL A 173 -15.42 -14.91 -17.13
C VAL A 173 -14.23 -14.24 -17.82
N LEU A 174 -14.28 -12.92 -17.96
CA LEU A 174 -13.24 -12.10 -18.58
C LEU A 174 -12.17 -11.72 -17.55
N LEU A 175 -12.59 -11.28 -16.37
CA LEU A 175 -11.71 -10.99 -15.24
C LEU A 175 -12.19 -11.73 -14.00
N ARG A 176 -11.23 -12.14 -13.18
CA ARG A 176 -11.47 -12.77 -11.88
C ARG A 176 -10.40 -12.35 -10.91
N PHE A 177 -10.77 -11.46 -10.01
CA PHE A 177 -9.90 -10.84 -9.02
C PHE A 177 -10.29 -11.33 -7.63
N ALA A 178 -9.37 -11.26 -6.68
CA ALA A 178 -9.67 -11.54 -5.28
C ALA A 178 -8.97 -10.59 -4.32
N ALA A 179 -9.58 -10.34 -3.17
CA ALA A 179 -8.94 -9.80 -2.00
C ALA A 179 -8.75 -10.92 -0.98
N ALA A 180 -7.52 -11.14 -0.52
CA ALA A 180 -7.15 -12.19 0.43
C ALA A 180 -6.42 -11.57 1.63
N CYS A 181 -7.15 -11.43 2.73
CA CYS A 181 -6.65 -10.94 4.01
C CYS A 181 -6.36 -12.09 4.97
N GLY A 182 -5.27 -11.98 5.73
CA GLY A 182 -4.90 -12.93 6.78
C GLY A 182 -4.10 -14.15 6.29
N PHE A 183 -3.08 -14.53 7.07
CA PHE A 183 -2.16 -15.64 6.73
C PHE A 183 -2.85 -16.98 6.41
N ARG A 184 -3.98 -17.29 7.05
CA ARG A 184 -4.74 -18.52 6.73
C ARG A 184 -5.25 -18.51 5.29
N ASN A 185 -5.78 -17.39 4.81
CA ASN A 185 -6.25 -17.26 3.43
C ASN A 185 -5.05 -17.25 2.46
N ILE A 186 -3.97 -16.57 2.81
CA ILE A 186 -2.71 -16.53 2.03
C ILE A 186 -2.14 -17.95 1.84
N GLN A 187 -2.00 -18.74 2.90
CA GLN A 187 -1.48 -20.11 2.81
C GLN A 187 -2.34 -21.00 1.90
N ASN A 188 -3.66 -20.89 2.01
CA ASN A 188 -4.60 -21.61 1.16
C ASN A 188 -4.49 -21.19 -0.32
N MET A 189 -4.37 -19.89 -0.57
CA MET A 189 -4.18 -19.31 -1.90
C MET A 189 -2.87 -19.81 -2.53
N VAL A 190 -1.76 -19.74 -1.79
CA VAL A 190 -0.44 -20.20 -2.23
C VAL A 190 -0.44 -21.70 -2.53
N LEU A 191 -1.10 -22.51 -1.70
CA LEU A 191 -1.23 -23.95 -1.94
C LEU A 191 -1.95 -24.25 -3.26
N LYS A 192 -3.01 -23.48 -3.58
CA LYS A 192 -3.74 -23.60 -4.86
C LYS A 192 -2.88 -23.19 -6.05
N LEU A 193 -2.13 -22.09 -5.92
CA LEU A 193 -1.20 -21.62 -6.94
C LEU A 193 -0.11 -22.67 -7.23
N LYS A 194 0.55 -23.20 -6.20
CA LYS A 194 1.58 -24.25 -6.34
C LYS A 194 1.06 -25.54 -6.98
N LYS A 195 -0.24 -25.83 -6.84
CA LYS A 195 -0.91 -26.99 -7.47
C LYS A 195 -1.38 -26.71 -8.91
N GLY A 196 -1.07 -25.55 -9.49
CA GLY A 196 -1.56 -25.14 -10.81
C GLY A 196 -3.07 -24.89 -10.86
N ARG A 197 -3.74 -24.75 -9.71
CA ARG A 197 -5.19 -24.55 -9.60
C ARG A 197 -5.51 -23.13 -9.14
N PHE A 198 -5.09 -22.14 -9.94
CA PHE A 198 -5.23 -20.73 -9.58
C PHE A 198 -6.15 -19.99 -10.55
N PRO A 199 -7.40 -19.70 -10.16
CA PRO A 199 -8.38 -19.11 -11.07
C PRO A 199 -8.29 -17.58 -11.16
N TYR A 200 -7.37 -16.93 -10.45
CA TYR A 200 -7.33 -15.47 -10.30
C TYR A 200 -6.29 -14.83 -11.20
N HIS A 201 -6.69 -13.77 -11.91
CA HIS A 201 -5.79 -12.94 -12.71
C HIS A 201 -5.01 -11.94 -11.83
N PHE A 202 -5.67 -11.44 -10.78
CA PHE A 202 -5.11 -10.51 -9.81
C PHE A 202 -5.57 -10.88 -8.40
N VAL A 203 -4.67 -10.79 -7.41
CA VAL A 203 -5.05 -10.90 -6.00
C VAL A 203 -4.41 -9.79 -5.19
N GLU A 204 -5.24 -9.06 -4.46
CA GLU A 204 -4.81 -8.15 -3.40
C GLU A 204 -4.54 -8.96 -2.13
N VAL A 205 -3.30 -8.91 -1.63
CA VAL A 205 -2.85 -9.77 -0.53
C VAL A 205 -2.43 -8.92 0.68
N LEU A 206 -3.13 -9.12 1.80
CA LEU A 206 -2.88 -8.40 3.05
C LEU A 206 -2.64 -9.39 4.19
N ALA A 207 -1.55 -9.22 4.94
CA ALA A 207 -1.13 -10.18 5.95
C ALA A 207 -2.06 -10.24 7.18
N CYS A 208 -2.68 -9.11 7.54
CA CYS A 208 -3.62 -9.02 8.66
C CYS A 208 -5.04 -9.42 8.23
N ALA A 209 -5.75 -10.14 9.08
CA ALA A 209 -7.20 -10.35 8.90
C ALA A 209 -7.90 -8.99 9.12
N GLY A 210 -8.91 -8.64 8.31
CA GLY A 210 -9.51 -7.31 8.33
C GLY A 210 -8.62 -6.19 7.77
N GLY A 211 -7.59 -6.51 6.99
CA GLY A 211 -6.73 -5.55 6.29
C GLY A 211 -5.87 -4.69 7.22
N CYS A 212 -5.36 -3.58 6.68
CA CYS A 212 -4.47 -2.63 7.36
C CYS A 212 -5.13 -1.97 8.57
N LEU A 213 -6.46 -1.78 8.55
CA LEU A 213 -7.20 -1.22 9.67
C LEU A 213 -7.07 -2.08 10.94
N SER A 214 -6.84 -3.39 10.77
CA SER A 214 -6.61 -4.35 11.85
C SER A 214 -5.11 -4.64 12.08
N GLY A 215 -4.23 -3.75 11.62
CA GLY A 215 -2.78 -3.89 11.78
C GLY A 215 -2.35 -3.93 13.24
N ARG A 216 -1.30 -4.71 13.54
CA ARG A 216 -0.80 -4.87 14.93
C ARG A 216 -0.23 -3.60 15.55
N GLY A 217 0.07 -2.57 14.75
CA GLY A 217 0.55 -1.28 15.25
C GLY A 217 -0.56 -0.31 15.63
N GLN A 218 -1.83 -0.69 15.45
CA GLN A 218 -2.96 0.16 15.84
C GLN A 218 -2.99 0.42 17.34
N ALA A 219 -3.57 1.57 17.72
CA ALA A 219 -3.86 1.84 19.11
C ALA A 219 -4.80 0.78 19.68
N GLN A 220 -4.54 0.38 20.93
CA GLN A 220 -5.34 -0.61 21.66
C GLN A 220 -6.11 0.09 22.77
N ALA A 221 -7.24 -0.50 23.17
CA ALA A 221 -7.92 -0.10 24.38
C ALA A 221 -7.08 -0.45 25.63
N GLU A 222 -7.46 0.07 26.79
CA GLU A 222 -6.74 -0.15 28.06
C GLU A 222 -6.57 -1.64 28.41
N ASP A 223 -7.48 -2.50 27.95
CA ASP A 223 -7.42 -3.94 28.15
C ASP A 223 -6.54 -4.69 27.12
N GLY A 224 -5.80 -3.95 26.29
CA GLY A 224 -4.92 -4.47 25.23
C GLY A 224 -5.67 -5.04 24.03
N ARG A 225 -7.01 -4.92 23.97
CA ARG A 225 -7.81 -5.42 22.85
C ARG A 225 -8.06 -4.32 21.82
N THR A 226 -8.39 -4.76 20.61
CA THR A 226 -8.82 -3.87 19.53
C THR A 226 -10.15 -3.21 19.89
N ASP A 227 -10.18 -1.88 19.85
CA ASP A 227 -11.40 -1.10 20.02
C ASP A 227 -12.25 -1.15 18.74
N LYS A 228 -13.27 -2.02 18.73
CA LYS A 228 -14.17 -2.18 17.58
C LYS A 228 -15.03 -0.95 17.31
N ALA A 229 -15.34 -0.15 18.34
CA ALA A 229 -16.14 1.07 18.16
C ALA A 229 -15.30 2.13 17.44
N LEU A 230 -14.05 2.30 17.86
CA LEU A 230 -13.09 3.18 17.20
C LEU A 230 -12.85 2.76 15.74
N LEU A 231 -12.64 1.46 15.47
CA LEU A 231 -12.45 0.99 14.09
C LEU A 231 -13.66 1.33 13.20
N ARG A 232 -14.89 1.14 13.67
CA ARG A 232 -16.10 1.52 12.92
C ARG A 232 -16.21 3.02 12.69
N GLN A 233 -15.80 3.82 13.67
CA GLN A 233 -15.74 5.27 13.51
C GLN A 233 -14.72 5.67 12.43
N MET A 234 -13.53 5.04 12.42
CA MET A 234 -12.50 5.28 11.40
C MET A 234 -12.99 4.87 10.00
N GLU A 235 -13.67 3.73 9.87
CA GLU A 235 -14.32 3.32 8.61
C GLU A 235 -15.35 4.37 8.14
N GLY A 236 -16.17 4.86 9.07
CA GLY A 236 -17.14 5.92 8.82
C GLY A 236 -16.47 7.20 8.32
N ILE A 237 -15.44 7.69 9.02
CA ILE A 237 -14.68 8.89 8.62
C ILE A 237 -14.10 8.70 7.22
N TYR A 238 -13.44 7.56 6.96
CA TYR A 238 -12.84 7.29 5.66
C TYR A 238 -13.88 7.26 4.53
N ALA A 239 -15.04 6.65 4.76
CA ALA A 239 -16.11 6.55 3.78
C ALA A 239 -16.65 7.93 3.34
N HIS A 240 -16.66 8.92 4.25
CA HIS A 240 -17.12 10.28 3.97
C HIS A 240 -16.08 11.15 3.24
N ILE A 241 -14.81 10.72 3.14
CA ILE A 241 -13.82 11.43 2.33
C ILE A 241 -14.23 11.32 0.84
N PRO A 242 -14.32 12.43 0.09
CA PRO A 242 -14.68 12.38 -1.31
C PRO A 242 -13.68 11.59 -2.15
N VAL A 243 -14.20 10.78 -3.07
CA VAL A 243 -13.39 10.01 -4.02
C VAL A 243 -12.89 10.92 -5.13
N ARG A 244 -11.62 10.76 -5.53
CA ARG A 244 -11.04 11.33 -6.76
C ARG A 244 -10.21 10.26 -7.46
N PRO A 245 -10.59 9.81 -8.67
CA PRO A 245 -9.76 8.91 -9.46
C PRO A 245 -8.39 9.53 -9.77
N ALA A 246 -7.33 8.72 -9.71
CA ALA A 246 -5.96 9.19 -9.89
C ALA A 246 -5.75 9.84 -11.27
N GLU A 247 -6.40 9.30 -12.30
CA GLU A 247 -6.34 9.77 -13.68
C GLU A 247 -6.93 11.17 -13.87
N THR A 248 -7.87 11.57 -13.01
CA THR A 248 -8.50 12.89 -13.03
C THR A 248 -7.72 13.94 -12.24
N SER A 249 -6.67 13.53 -11.51
CA SER A 249 -5.88 14.43 -10.68
C SER A 249 -4.84 15.19 -11.50
N ALA A 250 -5.02 16.50 -11.66
CA ALA A 250 -4.02 17.36 -12.30
C ALA A 250 -2.66 17.31 -11.57
N HIS A 251 -2.64 17.14 -10.25
CA HIS A 251 -1.40 16.96 -9.47
C HIS A 251 -0.64 15.70 -9.87
N VAL A 252 -1.35 14.58 -10.02
CA VAL A 252 -0.72 13.31 -10.43
C VAL A 252 -0.20 13.44 -11.86
N GLN A 253 -0.96 14.05 -12.76
CA GLN A 253 -0.51 14.30 -14.13
C GLN A 253 0.75 15.18 -14.17
N ALA A 254 0.79 16.26 -13.38
CA ALA A 254 1.96 17.12 -13.27
C ALA A 254 3.19 16.37 -12.74
N LEU A 255 3.04 15.51 -11.73
CA LEU A 255 4.13 14.66 -11.26
C LEU A 255 4.65 13.74 -12.36
N TYR A 256 3.77 13.08 -13.11
CA TYR A 256 4.21 12.24 -14.22
C TYR A 256 4.97 13.04 -15.28
N GLN A 257 4.51 14.23 -15.65
CA GLN A 257 5.16 15.04 -16.69
C GLN A 257 6.46 15.70 -16.22
N GLU A 258 6.43 16.42 -15.09
CA GLU A 258 7.54 17.26 -14.61
C GLU A 258 8.60 16.46 -13.86
N TRP A 259 8.17 15.51 -13.02
CA TRP A 259 9.09 14.75 -12.18
C TRP A 259 9.56 13.49 -12.87
N LEU A 260 8.63 12.69 -13.41
CA LEU A 260 8.94 11.37 -13.94
C LEU A 260 9.27 11.37 -15.43
N GLY A 261 8.87 12.40 -16.20
CA GLY A 261 9.11 12.46 -17.65
C GLY A 261 8.21 11.51 -18.46
N GLY A 262 7.00 11.24 -17.97
CA GLY A 262 6.00 10.36 -18.57
C GLY A 262 5.78 9.05 -17.79
N ALA A 263 4.67 8.35 -18.08
CA ALA A 263 4.32 7.10 -17.42
C ALA A 263 5.26 5.93 -17.76
N ASP A 264 5.70 5.86 -19.02
CA ASP A 264 6.57 4.78 -19.54
C ASP A 264 8.07 5.15 -19.52
N SER A 265 8.45 6.19 -18.77
CA SER A 265 9.83 6.65 -18.73
C SER A 265 10.72 5.70 -17.92
N PRO A 266 12.03 5.61 -18.22
CA PRO A 266 12.98 4.88 -17.38
C PRO A 266 12.97 5.38 -15.93
N ARG A 267 12.77 6.69 -15.73
CA ARG A 267 12.70 7.30 -14.41
C ARG A 267 11.44 6.86 -13.64
N ALA A 268 10.29 6.73 -14.30
CA ALA A 268 9.09 6.18 -13.67
C ALA A 268 9.34 4.74 -13.19
N GLN A 269 9.99 3.91 -14.01
CA GLN A 269 10.36 2.55 -13.64
C GLN A 269 11.30 2.51 -12.43
N GLU A 270 12.38 3.28 -12.43
CA GLU A 270 13.35 3.33 -11.32
C GLU A 270 12.75 3.92 -10.03
N THR A 271 11.91 4.94 -10.17
CA THR A 271 11.34 5.68 -9.04
C THR A 271 10.17 4.95 -8.42
N LEU A 272 9.29 4.33 -9.20
CA LEU A 272 8.02 3.76 -8.74
C LEU A 272 8.00 2.24 -8.69
N HIS A 273 9.01 1.54 -9.22
CA HIS A 273 9.06 0.08 -9.21
C HIS A 273 10.28 -0.48 -8.45
N THR A 274 10.13 -1.71 -7.98
CA THR A 274 11.15 -2.51 -7.31
C THR A 274 11.16 -3.92 -7.91
N ALA A 275 12.26 -4.64 -7.68
CA ALA A 275 12.37 -6.04 -8.00
C ALA A 275 12.34 -6.89 -6.72
N TYR A 276 11.90 -8.14 -6.86
CA TYR A 276 11.94 -9.16 -5.79
C TYR A 276 12.87 -10.27 -6.26
N GLY A 277 14.03 -10.39 -5.64
CA GLY A 277 15.06 -11.37 -6.00
C GLY A 277 15.06 -12.58 -5.06
N ASP A 278 15.55 -13.71 -5.57
CA ASP A 278 15.96 -14.84 -4.73
C ASP A 278 17.17 -14.39 -3.90
N PRO A 279 17.18 -14.50 -2.56
CA PRO A 279 18.35 -14.17 -1.76
C PRO A 279 19.45 -15.20 -2.03
N GLY A 280 20.20 -15.03 -3.12
CA GLY A 280 21.38 -15.81 -3.48
C GLY A 280 22.58 -15.65 -2.53
N HIS A 281 22.40 -14.99 -1.38
CA HIS A 281 23.36 -14.98 -0.30
C HIS A 281 22.62 -14.85 1.04
N PRO A 282 23.12 -15.51 2.11
CA PRO A 282 22.59 -15.31 3.45
C PRO A 282 22.97 -13.89 3.86
N ALA A 283 22.07 -12.94 3.63
CA ALA A 283 22.17 -11.65 4.29
C ALA A 283 22.25 -11.94 5.79
N HIS A 284 23.30 -11.48 6.45
CA HIS A 284 23.43 -11.32 7.90
C HIS A 284 22.37 -10.32 8.43
N SER A 285 21.12 -10.49 8.01
CA SER A 285 19.94 -9.84 8.53
C SER A 285 19.69 -10.48 9.87
N ARG A 286 19.95 -9.74 10.94
CA ARG A 286 19.58 -10.09 12.31
C ARG A 286 18.19 -10.74 12.29
N ASP A 287 18.14 -12.05 12.56
CA ASP A 287 16.90 -12.76 12.79
C ASP A 287 16.28 -12.14 14.04
N ILE A 288 15.41 -11.15 13.85
CA ILE A 288 14.49 -10.73 14.89
C ILE A 288 13.49 -11.87 15.01
N LYS A 289 13.80 -12.80 15.91
CA LYS A 289 12.83 -13.77 16.42
C LYS A 289 11.78 -12.98 17.19
N TRP A 290 10.54 -13.06 16.73
CA TRP A 290 9.36 -12.65 17.48
C TRP A 290 8.98 -13.78 18.44
#